data_AF-A0A6I0DM88-F1
#
_entry.id   AF-A0A6I0DM88-F1
#
_cell.length_a   1.000
_cell.length_b   1.000
_cell.length_c   1.000
_cell.angle_alpha   90.00
_cell.angle_beta   90.00
_cell.angle_gamma   90.00
#
_symmetry.space_group_name_H-M   'P 1'
#
loop_
_entity.id
_entity.type
_entity.pdbx_description
1 polymer ?
#
loop_
_entity_poly.entity_id
_entity_poly.type
_entity_poly.pdbx_seq_one_letter_code
_entity_poly.pdbx_strand_id
1 'polypeptide(L)'
;MMTIDEIFADDRRNPPSDRSLPWEETRGAVTVVVEPKPHWVEDMRVFRLDAREYCRYADWTADGSRARFYGHIDTSGDDVMMKARAMIAREIADGFWD
;
A
#
# COMPACT_ATOMS: atom_id res chain seq x y z
N MET A 1 -16.80 14.51 -9.65
CA MET A 1 -16.74 13.44 -8.65
C MET A 1 -15.77 12.38 -9.13
N MET A 2 -14.55 12.42 -8.61
CA MET A 2 -13.58 11.35 -8.85
C MET A 2 -14.05 10.04 -8.20
N THR A 3 -13.86 8.94 -8.91
CA THR A 3 -14.01 7.60 -8.37
C THR A 3 -12.82 7.25 -7.48
N ILE A 4 -13.01 6.26 -6.58
CA ILE A 4 -11.91 5.74 -5.75
C ILE A 4 -10.74 5.30 -6.63
N ASP A 5 -11.01 4.62 -7.75
CA ASP A 5 -9.95 4.13 -8.63
C ASP A 5 -9.21 5.26 -9.35
N GLU A 6 -9.88 6.36 -9.69
CA GLU A 6 -9.23 7.57 -10.23
C GLU A 6 -8.31 8.21 -9.20
N ILE A 7 -8.73 8.32 -7.92
CA ILE A 7 -7.90 8.89 -6.85
C ILE A 7 -6.63 8.06 -6.64
N PHE A 8 -6.76 6.73 -6.56
CA PHE A 8 -5.60 5.83 -6.44
C PHE A 8 -4.70 5.88 -7.68
N ALA A 9 -5.29 5.97 -8.88
CA ALA A 9 -4.53 6.10 -10.11
C ALA A 9 -3.78 7.44 -10.17
N ASP A 10 -4.38 8.51 -9.67
CA ASP A 10 -3.79 9.85 -9.58
C ASP A 10 -2.57 9.86 -8.66
N ASP A 11 -2.72 9.35 -7.43
CA ASP A 11 -1.66 9.24 -6.43
C ASP A 11 -0.48 8.39 -6.94
N ARG A 12 -0.78 7.30 -7.67
CA ARG A 12 0.25 6.40 -8.22
C ARG A 12 1.16 7.06 -9.27
N ARG A 13 0.78 8.23 -9.82
CA ARG A 13 1.64 9.02 -10.72
C ARG A 13 2.82 9.66 -9.99
N ASN A 14 2.71 9.83 -8.67
CA ASN A 14 3.80 10.29 -7.82
C ASN A 14 4.87 9.18 -7.68
N PRO A 15 6.14 9.55 -7.49
CA PRO A 15 7.18 8.59 -7.14
C PRO A 15 6.83 7.90 -5.80
N PRO A 16 7.30 6.67 -5.55
CA PRO A 16 6.94 5.91 -4.35
C PRO A 16 7.09 6.65 -3.01
N SER A 17 8.06 7.55 -2.88
CA SER A 17 8.30 8.36 -1.67
C SER A 17 7.22 9.40 -1.39
N ASP A 18 6.48 9.81 -2.43
CA ASP A 18 5.55 10.94 -2.39
C ASP A 18 4.09 10.47 -2.46
N ARG A 19 3.88 9.15 -2.55
CA ARG A 19 2.54 8.54 -2.55
C ARG A 19 1.93 8.60 -1.16
N SER A 20 0.66 8.94 -1.13
CA SER A 20 -0.13 9.02 0.10
C SER A 20 -1.10 7.86 0.28
N LEU A 21 -1.33 7.06 -0.78
CA LEU A 21 -2.20 5.88 -0.74
C LEU A 21 -1.41 4.59 -0.96
N PRO A 22 -1.86 3.46 -0.40
CA PRO A 22 -1.20 2.18 -0.63
C PRO A 22 -1.34 1.74 -2.09
N TRP A 23 -0.34 1.02 -2.59
CA TRP A 23 -0.35 0.48 -3.95
C TRP A 23 0.14 -0.96 -3.99
N GLU A 24 -0.32 -1.69 -4.99
CA GLU A 24 0.15 -3.03 -5.26
C GLU A 24 1.44 -3.04 -6.06
N GLU A 25 2.33 -3.96 -5.72
CA GLU A 25 3.44 -4.36 -6.56
C GLU A 25 3.45 -5.87 -6.72
N THR A 26 3.81 -6.35 -7.91
CA THR A 26 4.00 -7.77 -8.17
C THR A 26 5.39 -7.98 -8.74
N ARG A 27 6.15 -8.89 -8.11
CA ARG A 27 7.45 -9.36 -8.61
C ARG A 27 7.47 -10.88 -8.52
N GLY A 28 7.72 -11.55 -9.63
CA GLY A 28 7.59 -13.01 -9.71
C GLY A 28 6.16 -13.45 -9.41
N ALA A 29 6.00 -14.39 -8.48
CA ALA A 29 4.70 -14.91 -8.04
C ALA A 29 4.18 -14.27 -6.74
N VAL A 30 4.82 -13.19 -6.26
CA VAL A 30 4.44 -12.53 -5.00
C VAL A 30 3.85 -11.15 -5.33
N THR A 31 2.62 -10.94 -4.88
CA THR A 31 1.96 -9.63 -4.86
C THR A 31 1.96 -9.09 -3.45
N VAL A 32 2.28 -7.81 -3.33
CA VAL A 32 2.37 -7.10 -2.07
C VAL A 32 1.61 -5.78 -2.17
N VAL A 33 1.21 -5.24 -1.02
CA VAL A 33 0.74 -3.87 -0.87
C VAL A 33 1.78 -3.08 -0.10
N VAL A 34 2.26 -2.00 -0.70
CA VAL A 34 3.17 -1.05 -0.04
C VAL A 34 2.31 -0.05 0.72
N GLU A 35 2.54 0.05 2.02
CA GLU A 35 1.91 1.05 2.88
C GLU A 35 2.79 2.30 2.92
N PRO A 36 2.31 3.45 2.39
CA PRO A 36 3.04 4.70 2.50
C PRO A 36 3.22 5.07 3.97
N LYS A 37 4.34 5.68 4.29
CA LYS A 37 4.66 6.10 5.65
C LYS A 37 4.75 7.61 5.75
N PRO A 38 4.49 8.16 6.95
CA PRO A 38 4.89 9.52 7.26
C PRO A 38 6.40 9.71 7.04
N HIS A 39 6.79 10.92 6.64
CA HIS A 39 8.19 11.30 6.33
C HIS A 39 9.22 11.07 7.45
N TRP A 40 8.78 10.81 8.69
CA TRP A 40 9.64 10.59 9.85
C TRP A 40 9.93 9.10 10.12
N VAL A 41 9.32 8.19 9.38
CA VAL A 41 9.63 6.75 9.44
C VAL A 41 10.73 6.45 8.43
N GLU A 42 11.75 5.70 8.85
CA GLU A 42 12.93 5.39 8.03
C GLU A 42 12.60 4.62 6.74
N ASP A 43 11.62 3.71 6.78
CA ASP A 43 11.25 2.91 5.61
C ASP A 43 9.77 2.54 5.60
N MET A 44 9.26 2.31 4.38
CA MET A 44 7.90 1.83 4.14
C MET A 44 7.76 0.35 4.50
N ARG A 45 6.51 -0.06 4.78
CA ARG A 45 6.19 -1.46 5.01
C ARG A 45 5.53 -2.05 3.78
N VAL A 46 5.89 -3.29 3.51
CA VAL A 46 5.36 -4.07 2.40
C VAL A 46 4.66 -5.27 2.98
N PHE A 47 3.37 -5.41 2.74
CA PHE A 47 2.57 -6.52 3.24
C PHE A 47 2.25 -7.49 2.11
N ARG A 48 2.39 -8.79 2.33
CA ARG A 48 1.90 -9.78 1.37
C ARG A 48 0.40 -9.62 1.19
N LEU A 49 -0.08 -9.69 -0.05
CA LEU A 49 -1.50 -9.53 -0.35
C LEU A 49 -2.34 -10.57 0.42
N ASP A 50 -1.94 -11.83 0.32
CA ASP A 50 -2.68 -13.03 0.72
C ASP A 50 -2.28 -13.62 2.07
N ALA A 51 -1.29 -13.04 2.73
CA ALA A 51 -0.76 -13.55 4.00
C ALA A 51 -0.51 -12.42 4.99
N ARG A 52 -0.67 -12.71 6.29
CA ARG A 52 -0.34 -11.78 7.37
C ARG A 52 1.17 -11.75 7.60
N GLU A 53 1.89 -11.30 6.59
CA GLU A 53 3.33 -11.17 6.63
C GLU A 53 3.77 -9.84 6.02
N TYR A 54 4.88 -9.32 6.50
CA TYR A 54 5.43 -8.06 6.02
C TYR A 54 6.95 -8.08 5.94
N CYS A 55 7.51 -7.19 5.12
CA CYS A 55 8.92 -6.85 5.12
C CYS A 55 9.10 -5.33 5.01
N ARG A 56 10.36 -4.89 5.02
CA ARG A 56 10.72 -3.51 4.72
C ARG A 56 10.67 -3.28 3.20
N TYR A 57 10.36 -2.06 2.77
CA TYR A 57 10.34 -1.74 1.34
C TYR A 57 11.75 -1.76 0.73
N ALA A 58 12.79 -1.42 1.50
CA ALA A 58 14.17 -1.64 1.09
C ALA A 58 14.47 -3.12 0.76
N ASP A 59 14.01 -4.06 1.60
CA ASP A 59 14.21 -5.50 1.38
C ASP A 59 13.43 -5.97 0.13
N TRP A 60 12.18 -5.52 -0.03
CA TRP A 60 11.36 -5.83 -1.21
C TRP A 60 11.97 -5.27 -2.51
N THR A 61 12.48 -4.04 -2.47
CA THR A 61 13.06 -3.41 -3.66
C THR A 61 14.36 -4.09 -4.08
N ALA A 62 15.17 -4.56 -3.12
CA ALA A 62 16.40 -5.31 -3.38
C ALA A 62 16.15 -6.75 -3.85
N ASP A 63 15.28 -7.50 -3.16
CA ASP A 63 15.17 -8.96 -3.32
C ASP A 63 13.88 -9.43 -4.00
N GLY A 64 12.88 -8.55 -4.15
CA GLY A 64 11.58 -8.88 -4.75
C GLY A 64 10.92 -10.08 -4.09
N SER A 65 10.46 -11.06 -4.88
CA SER A 65 9.83 -12.29 -4.37
C SER A 65 10.71 -13.13 -3.45
N ARG A 66 12.01 -12.84 -3.36
CA ARG A 66 12.96 -13.53 -2.47
C ARG A 66 13.17 -12.81 -1.13
N ALA A 67 12.56 -11.64 -0.95
CA ALA A 67 12.64 -10.89 0.30
C ALA A 67 12.13 -11.74 1.47
N ARG A 68 12.75 -11.56 2.64
CA ARG A 68 12.33 -12.26 3.85
C ARG A 68 11.14 -11.55 4.47
N PHE A 69 10.01 -12.24 4.52
CA PHE A 69 8.81 -11.78 5.21
C PHE A 69 8.77 -12.27 6.66
N TYR A 70 8.14 -11.47 7.53
CA TYR A 70 7.91 -11.75 8.94
C TYR A 70 6.42 -11.73 9.23
N GLY A 71 5.95 -12.61 10.12
CA GLY A 71 4.55 -12.61 10.53
C GLY A 71 4.11 -11.26 11.11
N HIS A 72 2.93 -10.79 10.70
CA HIS A 72 2.23 -9.66 11.27
C HIS A 72 1.03 -10.17 12.07
N ILE A 73 0.81 -9.60 13.25
CA ILE A 73 -0.24 -10.10 14.16
C ILE A 73 -1.66 -9.93 13.57
N ASP A 74 -1.92 -8.79 12.90
CA ASP A 74 -3.29 -8.37 12.60
C ASP A 74 -3.57 -7.89 11.17
N THR A 75 -2.61 -7.93 10.24
CA THR A 75 -2.82 -7.29 8.92
C THR A 75 -2.12 -8.04 7.79
N SER A 76 -2.79 -8.11 6.65
CA SER A 76 -2.20 -8.40 5.34
C SER A 76 -2.26 -7.17 4.42
N GLY A 77 -1.79 -7.33 3.19
CA GLY A 77 -1.93 -6.31 2.13
C GLY A 77 -3.39 -6.07 1.76
N ASP A 78 -4.22 -7.13 1.68
CA ASP A 78 -5.66 -6.99 1.47
C ASP A 78 -6.32 -6.11 2.54
N ASP A 79 -5.97 -6.30 3.83
CA ASP A 79 -6.50 -5.49 4.91
C ASP A 79 -6.09 -4.01 4.79
N VAL A 80 -4.83 -3.76 4.38
CA VAL A 80 -4.32 -2.39 4.14
C VAL A 80 -5.08 -1.73 3.00
N MET A 81 -5.21 -2.41 1.87
CA MET A 81 -5.91 -1.88 0.69
C MET A 81 -7.40 -1.64 0.99
N MET A 82 -8.07 -2.59 1.66
CA MET A 82 -9.46 -2.46 2.06
C MET A 82 -9.69 -1.23 2.96
N LYS A 83 -8.84 -1.03 3.97
CA LYS A 83 -8.95 0.13 4.87
C LYS A 83 -8.78 1.46 4.12
N ALA A 84 -7.80 1.56 3.24
CA ALA A 84 -7.57 2.77 2.46
C ALA A 84 -8.74 3.08 1.51
N ARG A 85 -9.27 2.06 0.81
CA ARG A 85 -10.44 2.23 -0.06
C ARG A 85 -11.68 2.65 0.73
N ALA A 86 -11.89 2.10 1.93
CA ALA A 86 -13.00 2.48 2.80
C ALA A 86 -12.87 3.93 3.31
N MET A 87 -11.65 4.39 3.59
CA MET A 87 -11.37 5.77 3.98
C MET A 87 -11.69 6.74 2.85
N ILE A 88 -11.20 6.51 1.62
CA ILE A 88 -11.52 7.35 0.46
C ILE A 88 -13.02 7.35 0.16
N ALA A 89 -13.69 6.19 0.25
CA ALA A 89 -15.13 6.12 0.07
C ALA A 89 -15.89 7.01 1.07
N ARG A 90 -15.44 7.06 2.33
CA ARG A 90 -15.99 7.95 3.35
C ARG A 90 -15.74 9.42 2.99
N GLU A 91 -14.53 9.78 2.61
CA GLU A 91 -14.18 11.16 2.27
C GLU A 91 -14.96 11.69 1.06
N ILE A 92 -15.20 10.84 0.05
CA ILE A 92 -16.08 11.18 -1.09
C ILE A 92 -17.51 11.44 -0.60
N ALA A 93 -18.04 10.56 0.27
CA ALA A 93 -19.39 10.73 0.82
C ALA A 93 -19.53 12.00 1.68
N ASP A 94 -18.45 12.41 2.34
CA ASP A 94 -18.38 13.62 3.15
C ASP A 94 -18.11 14.89 2.30
N GLY A 95 -17.88 14.74 0.98
CA GLY A 95 -17.71 15.85 0.04
C GLY A 95 -16.32 16.48 0.03
N PHE A 96 -15.28 15.74 0.46
CA PHE A 96 -13.90 16.23 0.42
C PHE A 96 -13.21 16.09 -0.96
N TRP A 97 -13.90 15.49 -1.93
CA TRP A 97 -13.40 15.24 -3.28
C TRP A 97 -14.40 15.75 -4.33
N ASP A 98 -14.00 16.73 -5.13
CA ASP A 98 -14.81 17.36 -6.20
C ASP A 98 -14.69 16.65 -7.57
#